data_AF-A0A5D3C863-F1
#
_entry.id   AF-A0A5D3C863-F1
#
_cell.length_a   1.000
_cell.length_b   1.000
_cell.length_c   1.000
_cell.angle_alpha   90.00
_cell.angle_beta   90.00
_cell.angle_gamma   90.00
#
_symmetry.space_group_name_H-M   'P 1'
#
loop_
_entity.id
_entity.type
_entity.pdbx_description
1 polymer ?
#
loop_
_entity_poly.entity_id
_entity_poly.type
_entity_poly.pdbx_seq_one_letter_code
_entity_poly.pdbx_strand_id
1 'polypeptide(L)'
;MIFFIKTLDGKAWRALVAGYDPPIIIVNGVSVPKPEVNWTDVEEQASVGNARALNAIFNGVDLNVFKLINYCSTTKEAWKTLEVAYEGTSKVKISRLQLITSKFEALRMTEDEPVSDYNKIVLEIANESLLLGDKIPDYKIVWKVL
;
A
#
# COMPACT_ATOMS: atom_id res chain seq x y z
N MET A 1 -7.42 -6.57 -4.27
CA MET A 1 -6.08 -7.11 -4.65
C MET A 1 -5.31 -7.67 -3.46
N ILE A 2 -5.11 -6.91 -2.37
CA ILE A 2 -4.41 -7.37 -1.15
C ILE A 2 -5.01 -8.67 -0.58
N PHE A 3 -6.34 -8.74 -0.43
CA PHE A 3 -7.02 -9.95 0.07
C PHE A 3 -6.84 -11.15 -0.86
N PHE A 4 -6.83 -10.93 -2.18
CA PHE A 4 -6.64 -11.97 -3.17
C PHE A 4 -5.23 -12.59 -3.10
N ILE A 5 -4.17 -11.78 -3.00
CA ILE A 5 -2.80 -12.29 -2.86
C ILE A 5 -2.63 -13.07 -1.55
N LYS A 6 -3.25 -12.61 -0.45
CA LYS A 6 -3.27 -13.34 0.83
C LYS A 6 -3.90 -14.72 0.70
N THR A 7 -5.00 -14.85 -0.02
CA THR A 7 -5.71 -16.13 -0.20
C THR A 7 -5.08 -17.01 -1.27
N LEU A 8 -4.29 -16.44 -2.18
CA LEU A 8 -3.66 -17.16 -3.28
C LEU A 8 -2.57 -18.11 -2.80
N ASP A 9 -1.63 -17.59 -1.99
CA ASP A 9 -0.49 -18.36 -1.49
C ASP A 9 0.27 -17.59 -0.38
N GLY A 10 0.68 -18.29 0.67
CA GLY A 10 1.41 -17.68 1.79
C GLY A 10 2.82 -17.19 1.43
N LYS A 11 3.48 -17.75 0.41
CA LYS A 11 4.78 -17.29 -0.11
C LYS A 11 4.59 -16.06 -0.99
N ALA A 12 3.53 -16.03 -1.81
CA ALA A 12 3.13 -14.84 -2.57
C ALA A 12 2.85 -13.63 -1.66
N TRP A 13 2.11 -13.84 -0.57
CA TRP A 13 1.89 -12.79 0.43
C TRP A 13 3.20 -12.31 1.08
N ARG A 14 4.11 -13.23 1.44
CA ARG A 14 5.41 -12.86 2.02
C ARG A 14 6.27 -12.07 1.04
N ALA A 15 6.29 -12.43 -0.24
CA ALA A 15 7.02 -11.69 -1.27
C ALA A 15 6.50 -10.26 -1.43
N LEU A 16 5.19 -10.04 -1.28
CA LEU A 16 4.60 -8.69 -1.29
C LEU A 16 5.04 -7.85 -0.07
N VAL A 17 4.97 -8.43 1.14
CA VAL A 17 5.20 -7.70 2.40
C VAL A 17 6.69 -7.55 2.73
N ALA A 18 7.40 -8.68 2.80
CA ALA A 18 8.82 -8.69 3.15
C ALA A 18 9.67 -8.21 1.96
N GLY A 19 9.28 -8.59 0.75
CA GLY A 19 10.09 -8.44 -0.45
C GLY A 19 10.74 -9.75 -0.87
N TYR A 20 11.41 -9.70 -2.00
CA TYR A 20 12.21 -10.79 -2.53
C TYR A 20 13.53 -10.20 -3.03
N ASP A 21 14.62 -10.76 -2.53
CA ASP A 21 15.96 -10.44 -2.98
C ASP A 21 16.51 -11.65 -3.75
N PRO A 22 16.93 -11.47 -5.01
CA PRO A 22 17.53 -12.55 -5.78
C PRO A 22 18.75 -13.14 -5.08
N PRO A 23 18.90 -14.49 -5.06
CA PRO A 23 20.08 -15.13 -4.49
C PRO A 23 21.37 -14.67 -5.17
N ILE A 24 22.37 -14.28 -4.38
CA ILE A 24 23.68 -13.83 -4.86
C ILE A 24 24.82 -14.67 -4.27
N ILE A 25 25.92 -14.78 -5.01
CA ILE A 25 27.19 -15.33 -4.55
C ILE A 25 28.30 -14.30 -4.76
N ILE A 26 29.36 -14.38 -3.96
CA ILE A 26 30.54 -13.53 -4.12
C ILE A 26 31.61 -14.34 -4.87
N VAL A 27 31.98 -13.87 -6.05
CA VAL A 27 33.07 -14.43 -6.84
C VAL A 27 34.16 -13.37 -6.97
N ASN A 28 35.35 -13.64 -6.43
CA ASN A 28 36.48 -12.71 -6.44
C ASN A 28 36.16 -11.30 -5.90
N GLY A 29 35.32 -11.21 -4.87
CA GLY A 29 34.90 -9.94 -4.26
C GLY A 29 33.78 -9.20 -5.01
N VAL A 30 33.26 -9.76 -6.10
CA VAL A 30 32.13 -9.21 -6.86
C VAL A 30 30.87 -10.02 -6.57
N SER A 31 29.77 -9.32 -6.24
CA SER A 31 28.44 -9.93 -6.08
C SER A 31 27.85 -10.26 -7.45
N VAL A 32 27.61 -11.54 -7.71
CA VAL A 32 26.98 -12.02 -8.95
C VAL A 32 25.74 -12.85 -8.61
N PRO A 33 24.72 -12.89 -9.48
CA PRO A 33 23.55 -13.75 -9.29
C PRO A 33 23.98 -15.21 -9.15
N LYS A 34 23.44 -15.88 -8.13
CA LYS A 34 23.66 -17.30 -7.90
C LYS A 34 22.94 -18.10 -9.01
N PRO A 35 23.61 -19.04 -9.70
CA PRO A 35 22.96 -19.89 -10.68
C PRO A 35 21.77 -20.64 -10.08
N GLU A 36 20.64 -20.69 -10.80
CA GLU A 36 19.38 -21.30 -10.34
C GLU A 36 19.55 -22.76 -9.90
N VAL A 37 20.40 -23.52 -10.60
CA VAL A 37 20.73 -24.92 -10.27
C VAL A 37 21.31 -25.10 -8.87
N ASN A 38 21.90 -24.05 -8.30
CA ASN A 38 22.50 -24.07 -6.96
C ASN A 38 21.58 -23.49 -5.89
N TRP A 39 20.36 -23.08 -6.25
CA TRP A 39 19.42 -22.52 -5.30
C TRP A 39 19.01 -23.57 -4.27
N THR A 40 18.89 -23.13 -3.03
CA THR A 40 18.26 -23.91 -1.97
C THR A 40 16.75 -23.90 -2.18
N ASP A 41 16.06 -24.90 -1.63
CA ASP A 41 14.59 -24.93 -1.66
C ASP A 41 13.97 -23.63 -1.13
N VAL A 42 14.57 -23.01 -0.10
CA VAL A 42 14.06 -21.75 0.47
C VAL A 42 14.15 -20.59 -0.54
N GLU A 43 15.28 -20.47 -1.24
CA GLU A 43 15.51 -19.45 -2.27
C GLU A 43 14.56 -19.65 -3.47
N GLU A 44 14.41 -20.89 -3.93
CA GLU A 44 13.48 -21.23 -5.00
C GLU A 44 12.04 -20.91 -4.61
N GLN A 45 11.59 -21.31 -3.42
CA GLN A 45 10.24 -21.04 -2.96
C GLN A 45 9.96 -19.54 -2.76
N ALA A 46 10.97 -18.75 -2.41
CA ALA A 46 10.86 -17.28 -2.36
C ALA A 46 10.69 -16.69 -3.76
N SER A 47 11.48 -17.15 -4.74
CA SER A 47 11.37 -16.74 -6.15
C SER A 47 10.00 -17.09 -6.73
N VAL A 48 9.50 -18.31 -6.49
CA VAL A 48 8.16 -18.75 -6.91
C VAL A 48 7.07 -17.89 -6.28
N GLY A 49 7.20 -17.57 -4.98
CA GLY A 49 6.28 -16.67 -4.29
C GLY A 49 6.23 -15.29 -4.97
N ASN A 50 7.39 -14.71 -5.26
CA ASN A 50 7.49 -13.44 -5.98
C ASN A 50 6.86 -13.52 -7.37
N ALA A 51 7.22 -14.52 -8.18
CA ALA A 51 6.67 -14.66 -9.53
C ALA A 51 5.15 -14.81 -9.53
N ARG A 52 4.60 -15.59 -8.59
CA ARG A 52 3.15 -15.79 -8.45
C ARG A 52 2.42 -14.51 -8.07
N ALA A 53 2.95 -13.76 -7.09
CA ALA A 53 2.35 -12.52 -6.67
C ALA A 53 2.43 -11.45 -7.77
N LEU A 54 3.57 -11.34 -8.46
CA LEU A 54 3.76 -10.43 -9.58
C LEU A 54 2.78 -10.74 -10.73
N ASN A 55 2.64 -12.02 -11.08
CA ASN A 55 1.67 -12.46 -12.08
C ASN A 55 0.22 -12.11 -11.67
N ALA A 56 -0.13 -12.29 -10.40
CA ALA A 56 -1.45 -11.91 -9.90
C ALA A 56 -1.71 -10.40 -10.01
N ILE A 57 -0.70 -9.56 -9.75
CA ILE A 57 -0.80 -8.11 -9.94
C ILE A 57 -0.96 -7.79 -11.43
N PHE A 58 -0.12 -8.35 -12.30
CA PHE A 58 -0.14 -8.08 -13.75
C PHE A 58 -1.47 -8.45 -14.40
N ASN A 59 -2.08 -9.57 -14.01
CA ASN A 59 -3.40 -9.98 -14.52
C ASN A 59 -4.56 -9.23 -13.84
N GLY A 60 -4.31 -8.58 -12.70
CA GLY A 60 -5.33 -7.87 -11.92
C GLY A 60 -5.51 -6.40 -12.30
N VAL A 61 -4.71 -5.88 -13.25
CA VAL A 61 -4.73 -4.48 -13.67
C VAL A 61 -5.08 -4.35 -15.16
N ASP A 62 -5.55 -3.18 -15.58
CA ASP A 62 -5.79 -2.91 -16.99
C ASP A 62 -4.49 -2.65 -17.77
N LEU A 63 -4.58 -2.59 -19.10
CA LEU A 63 -3.42 -2.49 -19.99
C LEU A 63 -2.57 -1.23 -19.76
N ASN A 64 -3.18 -0.10 -19.39
CA ASN A 64 -2.41 1.14 -19.17
C ASN A 64 -1.59 1.03 -17.89
N VAL A 65 -2.19 0.45 -16.86
CA VAL A 65 -1.54 0.22 -15.57
C VAL A 65 -0.49 -0.89 -15.68
N PHE A 66 -0.74 -1.92 -16.46
CA PHE A 66 0.26 -2.95 -16.75
C PHE A 66 1.53 -2.34 -17.36
N LYS A 67 1.40 -1.44 -18.34
CA LYS A 67 2.56 -0.73 -18.93
C LYS A 67 3.37 0.07 -17.91
N LEU A 68 2.74 0.51 -16.81
CA LEU A 68 3.41 1.24 -15.75
C LEU A 68 4.28 0.35 -14.85
N ILE A 69 3.97 -0.95 -14.76
CA ILE A 69 4.63 -1.88 -13.82
C ILE A 69 5.32 -3.06 -14.50
N ASN A 70 5.24 -3.18 -15.82
CA ASN A 70 5.77 -4.34 -16.55
C ASN A 70 7.31 -4.49 -16.50
N TYR A 71 8.03 -3.42 -16.14
CA TYR A 71 9.48 -3.44 -15.95
C TYR A 71 9.88 -3.88 -14.53
N CYS A 72 8.93 -3.94 -13.60
CA CYS A 72 9.20 -4.31 -12.22
C CYS A 72 9.55 -5.79 -12.12
N SER A 73 10.67 -6.09 -11.47
CA SER A 73 11.18 -7.46 -11.32
C SER A 73 10.71 -8.13 -10.03
N THR A 74 10.28 -7.32 -9.05
CA THR A 74 9.75 -7.81 -7.78
C THR A 74 8.31 -7.35 -7.57
N THR A 75 7.55 -8.18 -6.89
CA THR A 75 6.17 -7.88 -6.49
C THR A 75 6.12 -6.62 -5.63
N LYS A 76 7.10 -6.44 -4.75
CA LYS A 76 7.19 -5.28 -3.86
C LYS A 76 7.40 -3.99 -4.64
N GLU A 77 8.25 -4.01 -5.66
CA GLU A 77 8.47 -2.89 -6.57
C GLU A 77 7.20 -2.56 -7.35
N ALA A 78 6.57 -3.55 -8.00
CA ALA A 78 5.32 -3.36 -8.74
C ALA A 78 4.22 -2.79 -7.85
N TRP A 79 4.05 -3.34 -6.65
CA TRP A 79 3.10 -2.84 -5.67
C TRP A 79 3.42 -1.40 -5.25
N LYS A 80 4.69 -1.08 -5.03
CA LYS A 80 5.09 0.28 -4.65
C LYS A 80 4.81 1.30 -5.75
N THR A 81 5.05 0.94 -7.01
CA THR A 81 4.71 1.77 -8.16
C THR A 81 3.20 2.02 -8.24
N LEU A 82 2.37 0.99 -7.98
CA LEU A 82 0.92 1.15 -7.92
C LEU A 82 0.49 2.06 -6.76
N GLU A 83 1.04 1.88 -5.55
CA GLU A 83 0.77 2.77 -4.43
C GLU A 83 1.05 4.23 -4.80
N VAL A 84 2.22 4.51 -5.41
CA VAL A 84 2.60 5.87 -5.82
C VAL A 84 1.68 6.41 -6.90
N ALA A 85 1.25 5.58 -7.85
CA ALA A 85 0.39 6.00 -8.96
C ALA A 85 -1.03 6.35 -8.50
N TYR A 86 -1.57 5.62 -7.52
CA TYR A 86 -2.98 5.74 -7.10
C TYR A 86 -3.18 6.49 -5.79
N GLU A 87 -2.32 6.28 -4.80
CA GLU A 87 -2.39 7.00 -3.51
C GLU A 87 -1.55 8.29 -3.52
N GLY A 88 -0.70 8.45 -4.54
CA GLY A 88 0.31 9.50 -4.60
C GLY A 88 1.58 9.15 -3.83
N THR A 89 2.57 10.05 -3.87
CA THR A 89 3.77 9.90 -3.05
C THR A 89 3.48 10.15 -1.57
N SER A 90 4.37 9.71 -0.67
CA SER A 90 4.28 10.05 0.76
C SER A 90 4.13 11.56 1.00
N LYS A 91 4.72 12.40 0.14
CA LYS A 91 4.58 13.87 0.21
C LYS A 91 3.16 14.33 -0.11
N VAL A 92 2.54 13.78 -1.15
CA VAL A 92 1.12 14.07 -1.48
C VAL A 92 0.21 13.59 -0.35
N LYS A 93 0.47 12.40 0.20
CA LYS A 93 -0.26 11.85 1.34
C LYS A 93 -0.17 12.75 2.58
N ILE A 94 1.04 13.24 2.90
CA ILE A 94 1.26 14.21 3.98
C ILE A 94 0.51 15.51 3.73
N SER A 95 0.57 16.08 2.51
CA SER A 95 -0.16 17.31 2.20
C SER A 95 -1.68 17.13 2.29
N ARG A 96 -2.22 15.97 1.89
CA ARG A 96 -3.64 15.64 2.07
C ARG A 96 -4.01 15.50 3.55
N LEU A 97 -3.20 14.82 4.34
CA LEU A 97 -3.39 14.71 5.80
C LEU A 97 -3.37 16.08 6.48
N GLN A 98 -2.45 16.95 6.10
CA GLN A 98 -2.40 18.33 6.59
C GLN A 98 -3.68 19.09 6.24
N LEU A 99 -4.18 18.97 5.01
CA LEU A 99 -5.43 19.60 4.60
C LEU A 99 -6.64 19.06 5.40
N ILE A 100 -6.72 17.75 5.59
CA ILE A 100 -7.80 17.09 6.36
C ILE A 100 -7.73 17.51 7.83
N THR A 101 -6.54 17.57 8.42
CA THR A 101 -6.31 18.04 9.79
C THR A 101 -6.79 19.47 9.94
N SER A 102 -6.38 20.36 9.03
CA SER A 102 -6.85 21.76 9.02
C SER A 102 -8.36 21.88 8.85
N LYS A 103 -8.97 21.07 7.97
CA LYS A 103 -10.43 21.02 7.81
C LYS A 103 -11.11 20.56 9.10
N PHE A 104 -10.62 19.51 9.73
CA PHE A 104 -11.16 18.99 10.99
C PHE A 104 -11.05 20.02 12.12
N GLU A 105 -9.91 20.71 12.23
CA GLU A 105 -9.71 21.75 13.24
C GLU A 105 -10.61 22.97 13.02
N ALA A 106 -10.74 23.41 11.76
CA ALA A 106 -11.58 24.54 11.38
C ALA A 106 -13.08 24.24 11.40
N LEU A 107 -13.47 22.96 11.36
CA LEU A 107 -14.87 22.55 11.34
C LEU A 107 -15.62 23.08 12.58
N ARG A 108 -16.79 23.68 12.37
CA ARG A 108 -17.71 24.13 13.41
C ARG A 108 -19.12 23.95 12.89
N MET A 109 -20.01 23.47 13.75
CA MET A 109 -21.43 23.39 13.43
C MET A 109 -22.01 24.79 13.33
N THR A 110 -22.83 25.05 12.31
CA THR A 110 -23.55 26.32 12.18
C THR A 110 -24.87 26.28 12.96
N GLU A 111 -25.45 27.45 13.26
CA GLU A 111 -26.69 27.52 14.05
C GLU A 111 -27.89 26.84 13.36
N ASP A 112 -27.91 26.84 12.03
CA ASP A 112 -29.00 26.30 11.21
C ASP A 112 -28.74 24.86 10.71
N GLU A 113 -27.59 24.26 11.05
CA GLU A 113 -27.22 22.93 10.60
C GLU A 113 -27.78 21.84 11.54
N PRO A 114 -28.50 20.83 11.01
CA PRO A 114 -28.90 19.68 11.81
C PRO A 114 -27.68 18.92 12.34
N VAL A 115 -27.67 18.59 13.63
CA VAL A 115 -26.60 17.79 14.29
C VAL A 115 -26.29 16.50 13.52
N SER A 116 -27.31 15.87 12.93
CA SER A 116 -27.14 14.66 12.12
C SER A 116 -26.30 14.88 10.86
N ASP A 117 -26.42 16.04 10.23
CA ASP A 117 -25.68 16.37 9.01
C ASP A 117 -24.25 16.79 9.36
N TYR A 118 -24.08 17.58 10.42
CA TYR A 118 -22.76 17.89 10.96
C TYR A 118 -21.98 16.62 11.35
N ASN A 119 -22.63 15.68 12.03
CA ASN A 119 -22.01 14.42 12.43
C ASN A 119 -21.58 13.58 11.21
N LYS A 120 -22.33 13.60 10.10
CA LYS A 120 -21.90 12.94 8.85
C LYS A 120 -20.60 13.55 8.32
N ILE A 121 -20.47 14.87 8.33
CA ILE A 121 -19.27 15.57 7.88
C ILE A 121 -18.06 15.21 8.76
N VAL A 122 -18.24 15.22 10.09
CA VAL A 122 -17.20 14.81 11.04
C VAL A 122 -16.72 13.39 10.76
N LEU A 123 -17.65 12.45 10.56
CA LEU A 123 -17.34 11.04 10.27
C LEU A 123 -16.69 10.87 8.90
N GLU A 124 -17.11 11.61 7.88
CA GLU A 124 -16.51 11.60 6.55
C GLU A 124 -15.04 12.01 6.60
N ILE A 125 -14.73 13.11 7.31
CA ILE A 125 -13.36 13.58 7.52
C ILE A 125 -12.52 12.56 8.30
N ALA A 126 -13.08 11.98 9.35
CA ALA A 126 -12.38 10.95 10.13
C ALA A 126 -12.08 9.69 9.30
N ASN A 127 -13.01 9.27 8.45
CA ASN A 127 -12.82 8.15 7.53
C ASN A 127 -11.78 8.47 6.46
N GLU A 128 -11.78 9.67 5.88
CA GLU A 128 -10.74 10.07 4.91
C GLU A 128 -9.35 10.05 5.54
N SER A 129 -9.21 10.56 6.78
CA SER A 129 -7.96 10.49 7.54
C SER A 129 -7.50 9.05 7.77
N LEU A 130 -8.41 8.16 8.15
CA LEU A 130 -8.14 6.74 8.36
C LEU A 130 -7.67 6.04 7.08
N LEU A 131 -8.28 6.35 5.92
CA LEU A 131 -7.86 5.80 4.62
C LEU A 131 -6.44 6.25 4.23
N LEU A 132 -6.03 7.43 4.68
CA LEU A 132 -4.66 7.92 4.53
C LEU A 132 -3.71 7.41 5.64
N GLY A 133 -4.18 6.51 6.51
CA GLY A 133 -3.36 5.84 7.51
C GLY A 133 -3.14 6.63 8.79
N ASP A 134 -3.89 7.72 9.02
CA ASP A 134 -3.83 8.49 10.28
C ASP A 134 -5.21 8.50 10.94
N LYS A 135 -5.37 7.68 11.99
CA LYS A 135 -6.66 7.58 12.69
C LYS A 135 -6.83 8.77 13.63
N ILE A 136 -7.84 9.60 13.37
CA ILE A 136 -8.30 10.61 14.35
C ILE A 136 -8.80 9.88 15.60
N PRO A 137 -8.28 10.18 16.81
CA PRO A 137 -8.73 9.54 18.03
C PRO A 137 -10.22 9.77 18.29
N ASP A 138 -10.92 8.72 18.75
CA ASP A 138 -12.37 8.73 18.93
C ASP A 138 -12.83 9.84 19.90
N TYR A 139 -12.03 10.16 20.94
CA TYR A 139 -12.33 11.26 21.86
C TYR A 139 -12.33 12.63 21.18
N LYS A 140 -11.49 12.86 20.16
CA LYS A 140 -11.48 14.12 19.40
C LYS A 140 -12.71 14.24 18.52
N ILE A 141 -13.19 13.11 17.98
CA ILE A 141 -14.42 13.05 17.18
C ILE A 141 -15.61 13.40 18.06
N VAL A 142 -15.73 12.76 19.24
CA VAL A 142 -16.82 13.03 20.20
C VAL A 142 -16.82 14.48 20.65
N TRP A 143 -15.65 15.02 21.02
CA TRP A 143 -15.51 16.42 21.42
C TRP A 143 -15.90 17.42 20.31
N LYS A 144 -15.86 17.00 19.05
CA LYS A 144 -16.21 17.86 17.93
C LYS A 144 -17.72 17.98 17.72
N VAL A 145 -18.49 16.99 18.19
CA VAL A 145 -19.94 16.83 18.01
C VAL A 145 -20.73 17.30 19.23
N LEU A 146 -20.15 17.23 20.43
CA LEU A 146 -20.72 17.71 21.70
C LEU A 146 -20.36 19.17 21.97
#